data_AF-A0A179V7A4-F1
#
_entry.id   AF-A0A179V7A4-F1
#
_cell.length_a   1.000
_cell.length_b   1.000
_cell.length_c   1.000
_cell.angle_alpha   90.00
_cell.angle_beta   90.00
_cell.angle_gamma   90.00
#
_symmetry.space_group_name_H-M   'P 1'
#
loop_
_entity.id
_entity.type
_entity.pdbx_description
1 polymer ?
#
loop_
_entity_poly.entity_id
_entity_poly.type
_entity_poly.pdbx_seq_one_letter_code
_entity_poly.pdbx_strand_id
1 'polypeptide(L)'
;SRARDDRDVYGIWSYEEDVRGLQLQATIRFLRRRRPAIVPKTANGEDLGVGEGAWYKELGLLPTFSTWSQITFLHMYLLTVRLRTLPSPESFRTYSQHLLDNFSHNAEHRMTIYHGMTMRGIRNRYLKDLFIQWRGVLAAYDQGLVSGDAVLGAAVWRNIWKASHVEPKAADDGNAPGEMDWRKVAVVVGYMRRVLAEMGRAPDEGLVDLVIGKKAFGLNRQDWGLVGTVSRGMNEPFG
;
A
#
# COMPACT_ATOMS: atom_id res chain seq x y z
N SER A 1 -34.60 -9.72 27.33
CA SER A 1 -34.68 -9.58 25.85
C SER A 1 -33.75 -8.48 25.33
N ARG A 2 -32.44 -8.50 25.68
CA ARG A 2 -31.48 -7.47 25.21
C ARG A 2 -30.08 -8.02 24.89
N ALA A 3 -29.95 -9.34 24.73
CA ALA A 3 -28.66 -10.03 24.54
C ALA A 3 -28.62 -10.89 23.27
N ARG A 4 -29.58 -10.71 22.35
CA ARG A 4 -29.64 -11.45 21.07
C ARG A 4 -29.34 -10.58 19.84
N ASP A 5 -29.20 -9.27 19.99
CA ASP A 5 -29.04 -8.32 18.87
C ASP A 5 -27.57 -8.09 18.49
N ASP A 6 -26.64 -8.26 19.43
CA ASP A 6 -25.22 -7.99 19.16
C ASP A 6 -24.53 -9.06 18.29
N ARG A 7 -25.13 -10.24 18.07
CA ARG A 7 -24.45 -11.35 17.37
C ARG A 7 -24.46 -11.26 15.85
N ASP A 8 -25.26 -10.39 15.25
CA ASP A 8 -25.36 -10.30 13.79
C ASP A 8 -24.34 -9.32 13.16
N VAL A 9 -23.65 -8.49 13.96
CA VAL A 9 -22.58 -7.59 13.49
C VAL A 9 -21.19 -8.25 13.52
N TYR A 10 -20.99 -9.29 14.34
CA TYR A 10 -19.70 -9.98 14.50
C TYR A 10 -19.46 -11.12 13.49
N GLY A 11 -20.43 -11.42 12.62
CA GLY A 11 -20.33 -12.50 11.62
C GLY A 11 -19.72 -12.10 10.27
N ILE A 12 -19.25 -10.86 10.12
CA ILE A 12 -18.93 -10.26 8.81
C ILE A 12 -17.47 -10.55 8.36
N TRP A 13 -16.60 -11.05 9.25
CA TRP A 13 -15.16 -11.17 8.96
C TRP A 13 -14.66 -12.61 9.11
N SER A 14 -14.48 -13.28 7.97
CA SER A 14 -13.83 -14.59 7.87
C SER A 14 -12.36 -14.38 7.52
N TYR A 15 -11.47 -14.88 8.40
CA TYR A 15 -10.01 -14.74 8.33
C TYR A 15 -9.40 -15.09 6.94
N GLU A 16 -10.05 -15.93 6.14
CA GLU A 16 -9.60 -16.35 4.82
C GLU A 16 -10.13 -15.49 3.65
N GLU A 17 -11.28 -14.82 3.80
CA GLU A 17 -11.93 -14.05 2.73
C GLU A 17 -11.50 -12.58 2.74
N ASP A 18 -11.33 -12.01 3.93
CA ASP A 18 -10.90 -10.62 4.16
C ASP A 18 -9.51 -10.31 3.60
N VAL A 19 -8.68 -11.36 3.56
CA VAL A 19 -7.26 -11.31 3.23
C VAL A 19 -7.03 -11.25 1.72
N ARG A 20 -7.95 -11.77 0.88
CA ARG A 20 -7.79 -11.75 -0.59
C ARG A 20 -7.92 -10.36 -1.19
N GLY A 21 -8.77 -9.50 -0.63
CA GLY A 21 -9.05 -8.15 -1.13
C GLY A 21 -7.81 -7.24 -1.17
N LEU A 22 -7.10 -7.12 -0.04
CA LEU A 22 -5.80 -6.40 0.03
C LEU A 22 -4.69 -7.11 -0.74
N GLN A 23 -4.65 -8.45 -0.69
CA GLN A 23 -3.56 -9.23 -1.30
C GLN A 23 -3.52 -9.10 -2.83
N LEU A 24 -4.65 -8.83 -3.48
CA LEU A 24 -4.78 -8.74 -4.93
C LEU A 24 -4.35 -7.38 -5.52
N GLN A 25 -4.15 -6.35 -4.69
CA GLN A 25 -3.80 -4.99 -5.12
C GLN A 25 -2.28 -4.78 -5.24
N ALA A 26 -1.50 -5.53 -4.45
CA ALA A 26 -0.04 -5.52 -4.45
C ALA A 26 0.52 -6.94 -4.68
N THR A 27 -0.12 -7.74 -5.54
CA THR A 27 0.35 -9.09 -5.82
C THR A 27 1.73 -9.04 -6.49
N ILE A 28 2.77 -9.36 -5.72
CA ILE A 28 4.05 -9.78 -6.26
C ILE A 28 4.04 -11.29 -6.31
N ARG A 29 4.25 -11.84 -7.52
CA ARG A 29 4.52 -13.25 -7.71
C ARG A 29 6.03 -13.42 -7.83
N PHE A 30 6.68 -13.77 -6.73
CA PHE A 30 8.08 -14.18 -6.79
C PHE A 30 8.13 -15.60 -7.38
N LEU A 31 9.05 -15.85 -8.32
CA LEU A 31 9.20 -17.16 -8.94
C LEU A 31 9.55 -18.19 -7.85
N ARG A 32 8.68 -19.19 -7.66
CA ARG A 32 8.88 -20.28 -6.70
C ARG A 32 10.23 -20.92 -6.98
N ARG A 33 11.07 -21.05 -5.96
CA ARG A 33 12.42 -21.67 -5.98
C ARG A 33 12.34 -23.15 -6.42
N ARG A 34 12.14 -23.40 -7.72
CA ARG A 34 12.03 -24.74 -8.30
C ARG A 34 13.35 -25.24 -8.88
N ARG A 35 14.35 -24.37 -9.06
CA ARG A 35 15.74 -24.67 -9.48
C ARG A 35 16.67 -23.57 -8.93
N PRO A 36 18.01 -23.77 -8.88
CA PRO A 36 18.94 -22.72 -8.51
C PRO A 36 19.06 -21.71 -9.67
N ALA A 37 17.98 -20.98 -9.93
CA ALA A 37 18.01 -19.80 -10.79
C ALA A 37 18.39 -18.62 -9.90
N ILE A 38 19.43 -17.88 -10.28
CA ILE A 38 19.83 -16.64 -9.63
C ILE A 38 18.61 -15.70 -9.68
N VAL A 39 18.10 -15.30 -8.51
CA VAL A 39 17.01 -14.31 -8.45
C VAL A 39 17.59 -12.98 -8.91
N PRO A 40 17.02 -12.33 -9.94
CA PRO A 40 17.49 -11.02 -10.38
C PRO A 40 17.44 -10.03 -9.21
N LYS A 41 18.42 -9.12 -9.15
CA LYS A 41 18.52 -8.16 -8.06
C LYS A 41 18.43 -6.72 -8.57
N THR A 42 17.96 -5.82 -7.73
CA THR A 42 18.12 -4.38 -7.94
C THR A 42 19.59 -4.00 -7.78
N ALA A 43 19.96 -2.79 -8.21
CA ALA A 43 21.28 -2.22 -7.95
C ALA A 43 21.63 -2.19 -6.44
N ASN A 44 20.61 -2.16 -5.58
CA ASN A 44 20.74 -2.16 -4.11
C ASN A 44 20.71 -3.58 -3.50
N GLY A 45 20.75 -4.63 -4.33
CA GLY A 45 20.80 -6.02 -3.88
C GLY A 45 19.47 -6.66 -3.46
N GLU A 46 18.35 -5.95 -3.64
CA GLU A 46 17.01 -6.47 -3.32
C GLU A 46 16.56 -7.50 -4.37
N ASP A 47 15.94 -8.60 -3.93
CA ASP A 47 15.39 -9.60 -4.84
C ASP A 47 14.22 -9.03 -5.64
N LEU A 48 14.26 -9.24 -6.97
CA LEU A 48 13.20 -8.88 -7.90
C LEU A 48 12.25 -10.07 -8.12
N GLY A 49 10.96 -9.82 -7.93
CA GLY A 49 9.87 -10.71 -8.32
C GLY A 49 9.28 -10.38 -9.68
N VAL A 50 8.07 -10.87 -9.94
CA VAL A 50 7.22 -10.46 -11.05
C VAL A 50 6.06 -9.67 -10.49
N GLY A 51 5.97 -8.38 -10.85
CA GLY A 51 4.89 -7.49 -10.43
C GLY A 51 3.75 -7.47 -11.45
N GLU A 52 2.53 -7.65 -10.98
CA GLU A 52 1.31 -7.51 -11.79
C GLU A 52 0.50 -6.30 -11.32
N GLY A 53 -0.14 -5.58 -12.25
CA GLY A 53 -1.01 -4.43 -11.95
C GLY A 53 -0.35 -3.07 -12.17
N ALA A 54 -1.16 -2.01 -11.99
CA ALA A 54 -0.82 -0.63 -12.33
C ALA A 54 0.39 -0.08 -11.54
N TRP A 55 0.56 -0.50 -10.28
CA TRP A 55 1.72 -0.09 -9.47
C TRP A 55 3.06 -0.43 -10.10
N TYR A 56 3.16 -1.55 -10.83
CA TYR A 56 4.39 -1.96 -11.50
C TYR A 56 4.39 -1.54 -12.98
N LYS A 57 3.27 -1.73 -13.68
CA LYS A 57 3.18 -1.50 -15.13
C LYS A 57 3.05 -0.02 -15.51
N GLU A 58 2.33 0.77 -14.73
CA GLU A 58 2.05 2.18 -15.03
C GLU A 58 2.98 3.11 -14.23
N LEU A 59 3.20 2.80 -12.95
CA LEU A 59 4.10 3.61 -12.11
C LEU A 59 5.58 3.19 -12.18
N GLY A 60 5.90 2.06 -12.84
CA GLY A 60 7.28 1.61 -13.03
C GLY A 60 8.00 1.20 -11.74
N LEU A 61 7.27 0.88 -10.67
CA LEU A 61 7.89 0.41 -9.43
C LEU A 61 8.52 -0.98 -9.65
N LEU A 62 9.61 -1.27 -8.94
CA LEU A 62 10.22 -2.59 -8.99
C LEU A 62 9.50 -3.55 -8.04
N PRO A 63 9.24 -4.81 -8.46
CA PRO A 63 8.57 -5.79 -7.63
C PRO A 63 9.51 -6.39 -6.56
N THR A 64 9.88 -5.57 -5.58
CA THR A 64 10.67 -6.01 -4.40
C THR A 64 9.79 -6.16 -3.16
N PHE A 65 10.32 -6.83 -2.13
CA PHE A 65 9.65 -6.90 -0.83
C PHE A 65 9.39 -5.51 -0.25
N SER A 66 10.36 -4.61 -0.36
CA SER A 66 10.25 -3.24 0.15
C SER A 66 9.14 -2.46 -0.57
N THR A 67 9.07 -2.56 -1.90
CA THR A 67 8.00 -1.92 -2.66
C THR A 67 6.63 -2.50 -2.29
N TRP A 68 6.53 -3.83 -2.16
CA TRP A 68 5.31 -4.47 -1.68
C TRP A 68 4.88 -3.98 -0.30
N SER A 69 5.80 -3.89 0.67
CA SER A 69 5.45 -3.48 2.03
C SER A 69 4.97 -2.03 2.05
N GLN A 70 5.61 -1.13 1.29
CA GLN A 70 5.23 0.29 1.22
C GLN A 70 3.88 0.50 0.52
N ILE A 71 3.61 -0.21 -0.59
CA ILE A 71 2.29 -0.20 -1.22
C ILE A 71 1.24 -0.77 -0.25
N THR A 72 1.55 -1.86 0.45
CA THR A 72 0.61 -2.46 1.42
C THR A 72 0.34 -1.51 2.58
N PHE A 73 1.35 -0.82 3.11
CA PHE A 73 1.17 0.23 4.12
C PHE A 73 0.29 1.36 3.63
N LEU A 74 0.40 1.80 2.37
CA LEU A 74 -0.50 2.81 1.81
C LEU A 74 -1.97 2.34 1.86
N HIS A 75 -2.26 1.10 1.47
CA HIS A 75 -3.63 0.57 1.53
C HIS A 75 -4.11 0.38 2.98
N MET A 76 -3.26 -0.16 3.86
CA MET A 76 -3.55 -0.28 5.29
C MET A 76 -3.83 1.09 5.92
N TYR A 77 -3.13 2.14 5.50
CA TYR A 77 -3.35 3.51 5.95
C TYR A 77 -4.75 4.00 5.56
N LEU A 78 -5.11 3.85 4.29
CA LEU A 78 -6.43 4.23 3.77
C LEU A 78 -7.54 3.54 4.60
N LEU A 79 -7.41 2.25 4.88
CA LEU A 79 -8.33 1.51 5.75
C LEU A 79 -8.34 2.04 7.17
N THR A 80 -7.16 2.28 7.75
CA THR A 80 -7.03 2.76 9.13
C THR A 80 -7.73 4.10 9.30
N VAL A 81 -7.65 5.01 8.33
CA VAL A 81 -8.39 6.28 8.34
C VAL A 81 -9.90 6.03 8.43
N ARG A 82 -10.44 5.09 7.64
CA ARG A 82 -11.88 4.74 7.72
C ARG A 82 -12.23 4.04 9.03
N LEU A 83 -11.42 3.11 9.51
CA LEU A 83 -11.66 2.41 10.77
C LEU A 83 -11.71 3.36 11.97
N ARG A 84 -10.95 4.47 11.96
CA ARG A 84 -10.99 5.52 13.01
C ARG A 84 -12.33 6.27 13.09
N THR A 85 -13.19 6.14 12.07
CA THR A 85 -14.52 6.77 12.04
C THR A 85 -15.63 5.85 12.55
N LEU A 86 -15.30 4.59 12.90
CA LEU A 86 -16.28 3.66 13.45
C LEU A 86 -16.83 4.17 14.79
N PRO A 87 -18.12 3.91 15.09
CA PRO A 87 -18.76 4.44 16.30
C PRO A 87 -18.21 3.83 17.60
N SER A 88 -17.67 2.61 17.53
CA SER A 88 -17.11 1.91 18.69
C SER A 88 -15.57 1.92 18.68
N PRO A 89 -14.92 2.46 19.73
CA PRO A 89 -13.48 2.37 19.92
C PRO A 89 -12.97 0.92 20.00
N GLU A 90 -13.81 0.00 20.47
CA GLU A 90 -13.48 -1.42 20.55
C GLU A 90 -13.40 -2.03 19.14
N SER A 91 -14.38 -1.74 18.29
CA SER A 91 -14.35 -2.17 16.88
C SER A 91 -13.10 -1.67 16.16
N PHE A 92 -12.74 -0.40 16.35
CA PHE A 92 -11.49 0.16 15.78
C PHE A 92 -10.25 -0.63 16.24
N ARG A 93 -10.13 -0.93 17.53
CA ARG A 93 -8.98 -1.68 18.08
C ARG A 93 -8.91 -3.09 17.50
N THR A 94 -10.02 -3.80 17.50
CA THR A 94 -10.11 -5.17 16.98
C THR A 94 -9.73 -5.23 15.50
N TYR A 95 -10.32 -4.38 14.65
CA TYR A 95 -10.01 -4.37 13.22
C TYR A 95 -8.57 -3.94 12.94
N SER A 96 -8.05 -2.95 13.68
CA SER A 96 -6.67 -2.51 13.53
C SER A 96 -5.68 -3.63 13.90
N GLN A 97 -5.99 -4.41 14.93
CA GLN A 97 -5.19 -5.56 15.33
C GLN A 97 -5.20 -6.63 14.24
N HIS A 98 -6.38 -7.02 13.74
CA HIS A 98 -6.48 -8.00 12.65
C HIS A 98 -5.74 -7.56 11.39
N LEU A 99 -5.82 -6.29 11.01
CA LEU A 99 -5.10 -5.75 9.86
C LEU A 99 -3.58 -5.91 10.00
N LEU A 100 -3.05 -5.62 11.19
CA LEU A 100 -1.63 -5.73 11.49
C LEU A 100 -1.15 -7.18 11.60
N ASP A 101 -1.95 -8.05 12.23
CA ASP A 101 -1.64 -9.48 12.36
C ASP A 101 -1.60 -10.14 10.98
N ASN A 102 -2.57 -9.80 10.12
CA ASN A 102 -2.62 -10.28 8.74
C ASN A 102 -1.41 -9.79 7.93
N PHE A 103 -1.02 -8.52 8.05
CA PHE A 103 0.19 -8.01 7.41
C PHE A 103 1.44 -8.76 7.89
N SER A 104 1.57 -8.95 9.20
CA SER A 104 2.73 -9.60 9.82
C SER A 104 2.87 -11.05 9.36
N HIS A 105 1.76 -11.80 9.33
CA HIS A 105 1.73 -13.17 8.79
C HIS A 105 2.13 -13.21 7.31
N ASN A 106 1.60 -12.28 6.51
CA ASN A 106 1.94 -12.15 5.09
C ASN A 106 3.41 -11.81 4.85
N ALA A 107 3.99 -10.96 5.68
CA ALA A 107 5.39 -10.58 5.64
C ALA A 107 6.28 -11.77 6.03
N GLU A 108 5.97 -12.48 7.11
CA GLU A 108 6.73 -13.66 7.55
C GLU A 108 6.72 -14.77 6.50
N HIS A 109 5.56 -15.04 5.89
CA HIS A 109 5.45 -16.02 4.81
C HIS A 109 6.34 -15.65 3.62
N ARG A 110 6.34 -14.37 3.20
CA ARG A 110 7.20 -13.87 2.12
C ARG A 110 8.70 -13.98 2.46
N MET A 111 9.11 -13.64 3.67
CA MET A 111 10.50 -13.79 4.14
C MET A 111 10.96 -15.25 4.09
N THR A 112 10.08 -16.18 4.48
CA THR A 112 10.38 -17.61 4.52
C THR A 112 10.46 -18.19 3.11
N ILE A 113 9.43 -17.95 2.28
CA ILE A 113 9.29 -18.61 0.98
C ILE A 113 10.20 -17.98 -0.09
N TYR A 114 10.32 -16.65 -0.12
CA TYR A 114 10.97 -15.95 -1.23
C TYR A 114 12.42 -15.56 -0.93
N HIS A 115 12.70 -15.19 0.32
CA HIS A 115 14.05 -14.78 0.72
C HIS A 115 14.82 -15.86 1.48
N GLY A 116 14.21 -17.04 1.69
CA GLY A 116 14.86 -18.16 2.38
C GLY A 116 15.31 -17.83 3.80
N MET A 117 14.68 -16.86 4.47
CA MET A 117 15.02 -16.46 5.84
C MET A 117 14.49 -17.50 6.84
N THR A 118 15.19 -18.61 6.97
CA THR A 118 14.79 -19.73 7.85
C THR A 118 14.98 -19.43 9.35
N MET A 119 15.92 -18.54 9.68
CA MET A 119 16.21 -18.14 11.07
C MET A 119 15.12 -17.25 11.66
N ARG A 120 14.39 -17.78 12.67
CA ARG A 120 13.30 -17.06 13.37
C ARG A 120 13.74 -15.72 13.96
N GLY A 121 14.94 -15.65 14.55
CA GLY A 121 15.45 -14.42 15.17
C GLY A 121 15.61 -13.27 14.17
N ILE A 122 16.03 -13.56 12.94
CA ILE A 122 16.17 -12.57 11.87
C ILE A 122 14.79 -12.10 11.39
N ARG A 123 13.85 -13.03 11.17
CA ARG A 123 12.47 -12.68 10.79
C ARG A 123 11.81 -11.79 11.83
N ASN A 124 11.94 -12.11 13.11
CA ASN A 124 11.36 -11.31 14.19
C ASN A 124 11.95 -9.88 14.26
N ARG A 125 13.25 -9.72 13.99
CA ARG A 125 13.87 -8.39 13.91
C ARG A 125 13.28 -7.60 12.75
N TYR A 126 13.20 -8.23 11.58
CA TYR A 126 12.65 -7.58 10.39
C TYR A 126 11.17 -7.20 10.55
N LEU A 127 10.36 -8.05 11.18
CA LEU A 127 8.95 -7.71 11.51
C LEU A 127 8.85 -6.51 12.46
N LYS A 128 9.75 -6.40 13.45
CA LYS A 128 9.83 -5.20 14.30
C LYS A 128 10.21 -3.96 13.51
N ASP A 129 11.16 -4.07 12.59
CA ASP A 129 11.57 -2.96 11.73
C ASP A 129 10.40 -2.50 10.83
N LEU A 130 9.65 -3.44 10.24
CA LEU A 130 8.43 -3.16 9.48
C LEU A 130 7.36 -2.47 10.34
N PHE A 131 7.20 -2.87 11.60
CA PHE A 131 6.25 -2.22 12.50
C PHE A 131 6.63 -0.76 12.81
N ILE A 132 7.93 -0.49 12.97
CA ILE A 132 8.42 0.89 13.12
C ILE A 132 8.16 1.70 11.84
N GLN A 133 8.44 1.12 10.66
CA GLN A 133 8.15 1.76 9.38
C GLN A 133 6.66 2.08 9.22
N TRP A 134 5.78 1.13 9.56
CA TRP A 134 4.33 1.33 9.54
C TRP A 134 3.89 2.55 10.36
N ARG A 135 4.43 2.70 11.57
CA ARG A 135 4.14 3.89 12.42
C ARG A 135 4.65 5.18 11.81
N GLY A 136 5.80 5.16 11.13
CA GLY A 136 6.32 6.31 10.38
C GLY A 136 5.43 6.67 9.20
N VAL A 137 4.89 5.67 8.49
CA VAL A 137 3.94 5.86 7.39
C VAL A 137 2.64 6.49 7.89
N LEU A 138 2.08 5.98 8.99
CA LEU A 138 0.88 6.55 9.63
C LEU A 138 1.05 8.04 9.92
N ALA A 139 2.11 8.41 10.64
CA ALA A 139 2.37 9.81 11.01
C ALA A 139 2.54 10.72 9.79
N ALA A 140 3.25 10.24 8.77
CA ALA A 140 3.54 11.02 7.57
C ALA A 140 2.32 11.27 6.70
N TYR A 141 1.50 10.24 6.50
CA TYR A 141 0.27 10.38 5.74
C TYR A 141 -0.80 11.16 6.52
N ASP A 142 -0.89 11.00 7.85
CA ASP A 142 -1.76 11.83 8.68
C ASP A 142 -1.39 13.33 8.55
N GLN A 143 -0.09 13.67 8.61
CA GLN A 143 0.38 15.03 8.36
C GLN A 143 0.05 15.51 6.93
N GLY A 144 0.29 14.67 5.92
CA GLY A 144 0.01 14.98 4.52
C GLY A 144 -1.47 15.26 4.25
N LEU A 145 -2.36 14.44 4.81
CA LEU A 145 -3.81 14.64 4.62
C LEU A 145 -4.29 15.99 5.14
N VAL A 146 -3.77 16.43 6.30
CA VAL A 146 -4.16 17.69 6.95
C VAL A 146 -3.50 18.91 6.29
N SER A 147 -2.25 18.78 5.84
CA SER A 147 -1.46 19.93 5.37
C SER A 147 -1.68 20.26 3.89
N GLY A 148 -2.11 19.28 3.07
CA GLY A 148 -2.38 19.48 1.64
C GLY A 148 -1.54 18.59 0.73
N ASP A 149 -1.86 18.63 -0.56
CA ASP A 149 -1.38 17.66 -1.55
C ASP A 149 0.12 17.69 -1.78
N ALA A 150 0.79 18.84 -1.62
CA ALA A 150 2.24 18.93 -1.72
C ALA A 150 2.94 18.14 -0.60
N VAL A 151 2.46 18.26 0.65
CA VAL A 151 3.01 17.54 1.80
C VAL A 151 2.67 16.05 1.70
N LEU A 152 1.45 15.72 1.26
CA LEU A 152 1.07 14.34 1.00
C LEU A 152 1.91 13.71 -0.12
N GLY A 153 2.19 14.45 -1.19
CA GLY A 153 3.07 14.05 -2.27
C GLY A 153 4.50 13.78 -1.80
N ALA A 154 5.04 14.64 -0.93
CA ALA A 154 6.35 14.41 -0.32
C ALA A 154 6.37 13.13 0.53
N ALA A 155 5.32 12.86 1.29
CA ALA A 155 5.20 11.62 2.07
C ALA A 155 5.09 10.38 1.17
N VAL A 156 4.30 10.45 0.10
CA VAL A 156 4.17 9.38 -0.91
C VAL A 156 5.51 9.11 -1.59
N TRP A 157 6.20 10.15 -2.05
CA TRP A 157 7.51 10.04 -2.68
C TRP A 157 8.55 9.39 -1.77
N ARG A 158 8.62 9.83 -0.50
CA ARG A 158 9.54 9.26 0.48
C ARG A 158 9.28 7.77 0.75
N ASN A 159 8.01 7.37 0.87
CA ASN A 159 7.65 6.00 1.24
C ASN A 159 7.66 5.05 0.03
N ILE A 160 7.03 5.43 -1.09
CA ILE A 160 6.86 4.57 -2.27
C ILE A 160 8.11 4.56 -3.16
N TRP A 161 8.73 5.72 -3.37
CA TRP A 161 9.92 5.88 -4.22
C TRP A 161 11.23 6.02 -3.42
N LYS A 162 11.19 5.79 -2.10
CA LYS A 162 12.38 5.82 -1.23
C LYS A 162 13.16 7.13 -1.30
N ALA A 163 12.47 8.25 -1.53
CA ALA A 163 13.07 9.57 -1.75
C ALA A 163 14.07 9.63 -2.94
N SER A 164 13.88 8.78 -3.96
CA SER A 164 14.71 8.77 -5.17
C SER A 164 14.34 9.92 -6.10
N HIS A 165 15.34 10.58 -6.69
CA HIS A 165 15.15 11.56 -7.77
C HIS A 165 15.19 10.95 -9.17
N VAL A 166 15.39 9.63 -9.26
CA VAL A 166 15.39 8.87 -10.52
C VAL A 166 14.35 7.77 -10.49
N GLU A 167 13.88 7.37 -11.66
CA GLU A 167 12.95 6.25 -11.79
C GLU A 167 13.57 4.95 -11.25
N PRO A 168 12.77 4.08 -10.60
CA PRO A 168 13.24 2.78 -10.15
C PRO A 168 13.77 1.96 -11.33
N LYS A 169 14.96 1.38 -11.18
CA LYS A 169 15.63 0.66 -12.26
C LYS A 169 16.17 -0.71 -11.83
N ALA A 170 16.03 -1.71 -12.71
CA ALA A 170 16.73 -2.99 -12.56
C ALA A 170 18.22 -2.81 -12.87
N ALA A 171 19.10 -3.64 -12.30
CA ALA A 171 20.54 -3.49 -12.46
C ALA A 171 21.04 -3.65 -13.91
N ASP A 172 20.35 -4.45 -14.73
CA ASP A 172 20.85 -4.97 -16.01
C ASP A 172 20.28 -4.30 -17.29
N ASP A 173 19.61 -3.15 -17.23
CA ASP A 173 18.96 -2.58 -18.43
C ASP A 173 19.84 -1.73 -19.36
N GLY A 174 21.12 -1.52 -19.01
CA GLY A 174 22.11 -0.83 -19.86
C GLY A 174 21.95 0.69 -20.03
N ASN A 175 20.85 1.32 -19.61
CA ASN A 175 20.58 2.76 -19.79
C ASN A 175 20.80 3.57 -18.50
N ALA A 176 21.07 4.88 -18.57
CA ALA A 176 21.06 5.71 -17.36
C ALA A 176 19.63 5.80 -16.78
N PRO A 177 19.44 5.78 -15.44
CA PRO A 177 18.14 6.04 -14.85
C PRO A 177 17.62 7.42 -15.28
N GLY A 178 16.39 7.48 -15.81
CA GLY A 178 15.73 8.75 -16.10
C GLY A 178 15.37 9.51 -14.83
N GLU A 179 15.17 10.82 -14.95
CA GLU A 179 14.63 11.65 -13.87
C GLU A 179 13.25 11.16 -13.42
N MET A 180 12.93 11.35 -12.15
CA MET A 180 11.64 10.99 -11.58
C MET A 180 10.48 11.69 -12.31
N ASP A 181 9.54 10.91 -12.86
CA ASP A 181 8.28 11.46 -13.34
C ASP A 181 7.36 11.82 -12.16
N TRP A 182 7.38 13.10 -11.77
CA TRP A 182 6.57 13.62 -10.67
C TRP A 182 5.05 13.47 -10.87
N ARG A 183 4.58 13.25 -12.11
CA ARG A 183 3.17 12.95 -12.38
C ARG A 183 2.76 11.63 -11.71
N LYS A 184 3.66 10.66 -11.61
CA LYS A 184 3.40 9.38 -10.93
C LYS A 184 3.13 9.57 -9.43
N VAL A 185 3.87 10.48 -8.78
CA VAL A 185 3.63 10.86 -7.38
C VAL A 185 2.26 11.53 -7.24
N ALA A 186 1.94 12.49 -8.12
CA ALA A 186 0.65 13.18 -8.12
C ALA A 186 -0.53 12.22 -8.35
N VAL A 187 -0.38 11.21 -9.21
CA VAL A 187 -1.41 10.18 -9.45
C VAL A 187 -1.70 9.39 -8.18
N VAL A 188 -0.66 9.02 -7.42
CA VAL A 188 -0.85 8.31 -6.14
C VAL A 188 -1.53 9.20 -5.10
N VAL A 189 -1.23 10.51 -5.07
CA VAL A 189 -1.94 11.48 -4.22
C VAL A 189 -3.43 11.55 -4.60
N GLY A 190 -3.74 11.70 -5.89
CA GLY A 190 -5.11 11.72 -6.40
C GLY A 190 -5.86 10.43 -6.06
N TYR A 191 -5.21 9.29 -6.24
CA TYR A 191 -5.69 7.98 -5.83
C TYR A 191 -6.05 7.94 -4.34
N MET A 192 -5.13 8.36 -3.45
CA MET A 192 -5.41 8.39 -2.00
C MET A 192 -6.63 9.25 -1.67
N ARG A 193 -6.74 10.44 -2.28
CA ARG A 193 -7.88 11.35 -2.07
C ARG A 193 -9.20 10.72 -2.54
N ARG A 194 -9.21 10.12 -3.74
CA ARG A 194 -10.38 9.43 -4.28
C ARG A 194 -10.82 8.28 -3.38
N VAL A 195 -9.90 7.39 -3.01
CA VAL A 195 -10.22 6.22 -2.18
C VAL A 195 -10.75 6.64 -0.80
N LEU A 196 -10.15 7.65 -0.16
CA LEU A 196 -10.67 8.18 1.12
C LEU A 196 -12.08 8.77 0.97
N ALA A 197 -12.34 9.52 -0.11
CA ALA A 197 -13.66 10.09 -0.37
C ALA A 197 -14.72 9.02 -0.66
N GLU A 198 -14.37 7.95 -1.38
CA GLU A 198 -15.25 6.81 -1.64
C GLU A 198 -15.55 6.03 -0.36
N MET A 199 -14.53 5.67 0.42
CA MET A 199 -14.71 4.96 1.70
C MET A 199 -15.48 5.79 2.74
N GLY A 200 -15.30 7.10 2.76
CA GLY A 200 -16.03 8.01 3.64
C GLY A 200 -17.53 8.10 3.33
N ARG A 201 -17.95 7.75 2.10
CA ARG A 201 -19.36 7.71 1.70
C ARG A 201 -20.01 6.33 1.91
N ALA A 202 -19.21 5.29 2.08
CA ALA A 202 -19.73 3.94 2.25
C ALA A 202 -20.27 3.73 3.67
N PRO A 203 -21.46 3.11 3.84
CA PRO A 203 -21.97 2.74 5.15
C PRO A 203 -21.05 1.69 5.81
N ASP A 204 -21.05 1.63 7.15
CA ASP A 204 -20.16 0.74 7.92
C ASP A 204 -20.34 -0.73 7.51
N GLU A 205 -21.59 -1.17 7.30
CA GLU A 205 -21.95 -2.53 6.85
C GLU A 205 -21.41 -2.87 5.45
N GLY A 206 -21.25 -1.88 4.57
CA GLY A 206 -20.73 -2.07 3.21
C GLY A 206 -19.21 -1.96 3.12
N LEU A 207 -18.51 -1.69 4.22
CA LEU A 207 -17.06 -1.48 4.21
C LEU A 207 -16.31 -2.76 3.80
N VAL A 208 -16.80 -3.92 4.24
CA VAL A 208 -16.23 -5.23 3.88
C VAL A 208 -16.35 -5.47 2.38
N ASP A 209 -17.55 -5.32 1.83
CA ASP A 209 -17.79 -5.50 0.40
C ASP A 209 -17.01 -4.51 -0.48
N LEU A 210 -16.81 -3.28 0.01
CA LEU A 210 -16.03 -2.27 -0.70
C LEU A 210 -14.54 -2.68 -0.80
N VAL A 211 -14.01 -3.28 0.26
CA VAL A 211 -12.61 -3.70 0.39
C VAL A 211 -12.36 -5.05 -0.28
N ILE A 212 -13.22 -6.05 -0.06
CA ILE A 212 -13.12 -7.40 -0.62
C ILE A 212 -13.55 -7.40 -2.09
N GLY A 213 -14.61 -6.66 -2.44
CA GLY A 213 -15.14 -6.55 -3.80
C GLY A 213 -14.26 -5.74 -4.75
N LYS A 214 -13.10 -5.24 -4.29
CA LYS A 214 -12.10 -4.47 -5.07
C LYS A 214 -12.68 -3.22 -5.74
N LYS A 215 -13.75 -2.63 -5.19
CA LYS A 215 -14.38 -1.48 -5.83
C LYS A 215 -13.64 -0.18 -5.52
N ALA A 216 -13.07 -0.04 -4.33
CA ALA A 216 -12.39 1.19 -3.92
C ALA A 216 -10.90 1.24 -4.33
N PHE A 217 -10.19 0.11 -4.24
CA PHE A 217 -8.76 0.08 -4.47
C PHE A 217 -8.41 -0.23 -5.93
N GLY A 218 -7.30 0.34 -6.41
CA GLY A 218 -6.79 0.19 -7.77
C GLY A 218 -6.70 1.54 -8.46
N LEU A 219 -5.54 1.81 -9.06
CA LEU A 219 -5.38 2.95 -9.95
C LEU A 219 -6.29 2.78 -11.15
N ASN A 220 -6.97 3.86 -11.53
CA ASN A 220 -7.86 3.87 -12.68
C ASN A 220 -7.62 5.10 -13.56
N ARG A 221 -8.37 5.19 -14.67
CA ARG A 221 -8.23 6.30 -15.63
C ARG A 221 -8.56 7.68 -15.03
N GLN A 222 -9.38 7.75 -13.99
CA GLN A 222 -9.72 9.03 -13.35
C GLN A 222 -8.50 9.60 -12.61
N ASP A 223 -7.71 8.74 -11.96
CA ASP A 223 -6.51 9.15 -11.23
C ASP A 223 -5.48 9.80 -12.17
N TRP A 224 -5.26 9.19 -13.33
CA TRP A 224 -4.40 9.75 -14.39
C TRP A 224 -5.01 10.96 -15.09
N GLY A 225 -6.33 10.95 -15.30
CA GLY A 225 -7.05 12.06 -15.93
C GLY A 225 -6.89 13.36 -15.15
N LEU A 226 -6.95 13.30 -13.81
CA LEU A 226 -6.78 14.47 -12.94
C LEU A 226 -5.42 15.14 -13.15
N VAL A 227 -4.34 14.35 -13.15
CA VAL A 227 -2.95 14.85 -13.29
C VAL A 227 -2.66 15.36 -14.70
N GLY A 228 -3.35 14.83 -15.71
CA GLY A 228 -3.24 15.31 -17.09
C GLY A 228 -3.90 16.67 -17.36
N THR A 229 -4.66 17.21 -16.41
CA THR A 229 -5.32 18.52 -16.57
C THR A 229 -4.43 19.67 -16.12
N VAL A 230 -4.38 20.73 -16.91
CA VAL A 230 -3.73 21.99 -16.53
C VAL A 230 -4.56 22.65 -15.44
N SER A 231 -3.97 22.89 -14.26
CA SER A 231 -4.66 23.60 -13.19
C SER A 231 -4.83 25.08 -13.59
N ARG A 232 -5.93 25.72 -13.16
CA ARG A 232 -6.20 27.13 -13.50
C ARG A 232 -5.05 28.07 -13.10
N GLY A 233 -4.41 27.81 -11.95
CA GLY A 233 -3.30 28.61 -11.43
C GLY A 233 -1.92 28.26 -12.00
N MET A 234 -1.80 27.27 -12.89
CA MET A 234 -0.49 26.84 -13.41
C MET A 234 0.14 27.85 -14.38
N ASN A 235 -0.68 28.70 -14.98
CA ASN A 235 -0.27 29.80 -15.87
C ASN A 235 -0.39 31.17 -15.18
N GLU A 236 -0.78 31.21 -13.91
CA GLU A 236 -0.84 32.45 -13.16
C GLU A 236 0.54 32.71 -12.55
N PRO A 237 1.05 33.96 -12.59
CA PRO A 237 2.30 34.29 -11.91
C PRO A 237 2.14 34.00 -10.42
N PHE A 238 3.18 33.44 -9.79
CA PHE A 238 3.23 33.30 -8.34
C PHE A 238 3.16 34.70 -7.72
N GLY A 239 1.97 35.08 -7.26
CA GLY A 239 1.69 36.37 -6.61
C GLY A 239 2.09 36.40 -5.15
#